data_AF-A0A6A5VM19-F1
#
_entry.id   AF-A0A6A5VM19-F1
#
_cell.length_a   1.000
_cell.length_b   1.000
_cell.length_c   1.000
_cell.angle_alpha   90.00
_cell.angle_beta   90.00
_cell.angle_gamma   90.00
#
_symmetry.space_group_name_H-M   'P 1'
#
loop_
_entity.id
_entity.type
_entity.pdbx_description
1 polymer ?
#
loop_
_entity_poly.entity_id
_entity_poly.type
_entity_poly.pdbx_seq_one_letter_code
_entity_poly.pdbx_strand_id
1 'polypeptide(L)'
;MGISDFFSDVWDSFSLPSPDAEAPQGGVSTDTPASGTDEESSEEAEVNKQDAKDEGESEEQGHKPSSEDEDEEEDEEEEEEETQDPKDVLEKECAESKSCAGPKHHYDECVERVTGQIEKDGKAHEDCVEEFFHLAHCATQCAAPKLFAQLK
;
A
#
# COMPACT_ATOMS: atom_id res chain seq x y z
N MET A 1 47.93 -14.17 2.11
CA MET A 1 46.85 -13.23 1.79
C MET A 1 45.85 -13.38 2.92
N GLY A 2 45.96 -12.48 3.88
CA GLY A 2 45.25 -12.59 5.16
C GLY A 2 43.86 -12.00 5.02
N ILE A 3 42.95 -12.36 5.93
CA ILE A 3 41.62 -11.75 6.03
C ILE A 3 41.65 -10.21 6.10
N SER A 4 42.76 -9.63 6.57
CA SER A 4 42.99 -8.18 6.61
C SER A 4 43.08 -7.52 5.23
N ASP A 5 43.52 -8.24 4.19
CA ASP A 5 43.56 -7.73 2.82
C ASP A 5 42.13 -7.50 2.29
N PHE A 6 41.21 -8.44 2.57
CA PHE A 6 39.81 -8.34 2.15
C PHE A 6 39.08 -7.15 2.81
N PHE A 7 39.33 -6.89 4.10
CA PHE A 7 38.76 -5.72 4.76
C PHE A 7 39.34 -4.40 4.21
N SER A 8 40.60 -4.40 3.79
CA SER A 8 41.22 -3.23 3.18
C SER A 8 40.67 -2.96 1.78
N ASP A 9 40.51 -4.00 0.94
CA ASP A 9 39.93 -3.88 -0.40
C ASP A 9 38.47 -3.41 -0.38
N VAL A 10 37.67 -3.85 0.59
CA VAL A 10 36.28 -3.39 0.77
C VAL A 10 36.23 -1.94 1.24
N TRP A 11 37.12 -1.54 2.15
CA TRP A 11 37.17 -0.14 2.60
C TRP A 11 37.67 0.79 1.47
N ASP A 12 38.63 0.35 0.67
CA ASP A 12 39.16 1.13 -0.46
C ASP A 12 38.09 1.31 -1.55
N SER A 13 37.31 0.26 -1.85
CA SER A 13 36.18 0.31 -2.80
C SER A 13 35.04 1.23 -2.34
N PHE A 14 34.89 1.46 -1.04
CA PHE A 14 33.83 2.32 -0.50
C PHE A 14 34.32 3.75 -0.21
N SER A 15 35.60 3.91 0.11
CA SER A 15 36.18 5.21 0.51
C SER A 15 36.70 6.03 -0.68
N LEU A 16 36.85 5.43 -1.86
CA LEU A 16 37.16 6.14 -3.11
C LEU A 16 35.86 6.26 -3.93
N PRO A 17 35.29 7.45 -4.11
CA PRO A 17 34.19 7.62 -5.05
C PRO A 17 34.70 7.30 -6.46
N SER A 18 34.09 6.32 -7.12
CA SER A 18 34.36 6.04 -8.53
C SER A 18 34.18 7.33 -9.36
N PRO A 19 35.13 7.71 -10.22
CA PRO A 19 35.02 8.93 -11.03
C PRO A 19 33.87 8.91 -12.07
N ASP A 20 33.13 7.80 -12.19
CA ASP A 20 31.97 7.62 -13.09
C ASP A 20 30.61 7.56 -12.35
N ALA A 21 30.55 7.91 -11.07
CA ALA A 21 29.26 8.03 -10.36
C ALA A 21 28.74 9.47 -10.45
N GLU A 22 28.13 9.83 -11.59
CA GLU A 22 27.19 10.95 -11.61
C GLU A 22 26.08 10.68 -10.57
N ALA A 23 25.92 11.61 -9.64
CA ALA A 23 24.95 11.50 -8.55
C ALA A 23 23.53 11.33 -9.12
N PRO A 24 22.71 10.38 -8.64
CA PRO A 24 21.31 10.35 -9.02
C PRO A 24 20.66 11.58 -8.38
N GLN A 25 20.34 12.57 -9.21
CA GLN A 25 19.43 13.64 -8.84
C GLN A 25 18.05 12.98 -8.72
N GLY A 26 17.63 12.70 -7.49
CA GLY A 26 16.32 12.16 -7.20
C GLY A 26 15.23 13.08 -7.75
N GLY A 27 14.55 12.60 -8.78
CA GLY A 27 13.34 13.19 -9.34
C GLY A 27 12.55 12.09 -10.02
N VAL A 28 11.31 11.87 -9.58
CA VAL A 28 10.37 11.00 -10.30
C VAL A 28 9.96 11.72 -11.59
N SER A 29 10.54 11.30 -12.71
CA SER A 29 10.06 11.68 -14.04
C SER A 29 9.07 10.61 -14.48
N THR A 30 7.81 10.99 -14.67
CA THR A 30 6.74 10.13 -15.18
C THR A 30 6.88 9.79 -16.66
N ASP A 31 7.91 10.30 -17.33
CA ASP A 31 8.04 10.24 -18.79
C ASP A 31 9.37 9.66 -19.27
N THR A 32 10.13 8.94 -18.42
CA THR A 32 11.38 8.30 -18.86
C THR A 32 11.69 7.03 -18.07
N PRO A 33 11.68 5.83 -18.69
CA PRO A 33 12.07 4.61 -18.01
C PRO A 33 13.58 4.62 -17.69
N ALA A 34 13.92 4.05 -16.53
CA ALA A 34 15.25 4.08 -15.92
C ALA A 34 16.39 3.45 -16.75
N SER A 35 16.11 2.86 -17.92
CA SER A 35 17.09 2.20 -18.79
C SER A 35 17.41 2.95 -20.10
N GLY A 36 16.81 4.11 -20.37
CA GLY A 36 17.20 4.94 -21.51
C GLY A 36 16.98 4.35 -22.92
N THR A 37 16.26 3.24 -23.05
CA THR A 37 15.81 2.66 -24.32
C THR A 37 14.38 2.14 -24.19
N ASP A 38 13.54 2.40 -25.19
CA ASP A 38 12.11 2.05 -25.28
C ASP A 38 11.87 0.54 -25.58
N GLU A 39 12.91 -0.28 -25.56
CA GLU A 39 12.81 -1.70 -25.92
C GLU A 39 12.72 -2.56 -24.67
N GLU A 40 11.60 -3.28 -24.54
CA GLU A 40 11.42 -4.33 -23.53
C GLU A 40 12.46 -5.43 -23.73
N SER A 41 13.10 -5.88 -22.64
CA SER A 41 14.00 -7.03 -22.67
C SER A 41 13.23 -8.28 -23.11
N SER A 42 13.89 -9.17 -23.85
CA SER A 42 13.29 -10.45 -24.26
C SER A 42 12.78 -11.28 -23.10
N GLU A 43 13.30 -11.06 -21.89
CA GLU A 43 12.84 -11.75 -20.67
C GLU A 43 11.48 -11.20 -20.19
N GLU A 44 11.30 -9.88 -20.20
CA GLU A 44 10.03 -9.20 -19.84
C GLU A 44 8.93 -9.49 -20.87
N ALA A 45 9.29 -9.56 -22.16
CA ALA A 45 8.36 -9.84 -23.25
C ALA A 45 7.83 -11.29 -23.26
N GLU A 46 8.57 -12.24 -22.68
CA GLU A 46 8.13 -13.64 -22.57
C GLU A 46 7.20 -13.84 -21.37
N VAL A 47 7.45 -13.16 -20.25
CA VAL A 47 6.58 -13.15 -19.07
C VAL A 47 5.24 -12.49 -19.39
N ASN A 48 5.24 -11.30 -20.01
CA ASN A 48 4.00 -10.61 -20.41
C ASN A 48 3.13 -11.45 -21.39
N LYS A 49 3.75 -12.29 -22.23
CA LYS A 49 3.03 -13.23 -23.12
C LYS A 49 2.50 -14.46 -22.40
N GLN A 50 3.10 -14.85 -21.27
CA GLN A 50 2.62 -15.93 -20.42
C GLN A 50 1.40 -15.47 -19.62
N ASP A 51 1.45 -14.27 -19.04
CA ASP A 51 0.29 -13.64 -18.39
C ASP A 51 -0.89 -13.46 -19.36
N ALA A 52 -0.64 -13.06 -20.61
CA ALA A 52 -1.70 -12.89 -21.62
C ALA A 52 -2.28 -14.22 -22.17
N LYS A 53 -1.69 -15.37 -21.87
CA LYS A 53 -2.13 -16.69 -22.38
C LYS A 53 -2.81 -17.58 -21.34
N ASP A 54 -2.80 -17.17 -20.07
CA ASP A 54 -3.44 -17.89 -18.96
C ASP A 54 -4.84 -17.35 -18.60
N GLU A 55 -5.50 -16.61 -19.51
CA GLU A 55 -6.94 -16.27 -19.39
C GLU A 55 -7.85 -17.43 -19.86
N GLY A 56 -7.39 -18.67 -19.71
CA GLY A 56 -7.94 -19.85 -20.39
C GLY A 56 -8.53 -20.95 -19.51
N GLU A 57 -8.46 -20.87 -18.17
CA GLU A 57 -9.12 -21.83 -17.28
C GLU A 57 -9.22 -21.28 -15.83
N SER A 58 -10.21 -20.43 -15.58
CA SER A 58 -10.81 -20.30 -14.25
C SER A 58 -12.29 -19.99 -14.42
N GLU A 59 -13.09 -20.95 -14.02
CA GLU A 59 -14.53 -21.00 -14.22
C GLU A 59 -15.27 -19.83 -13.56
N GLU A 60 -16.35 -19.45 -14.23
CA GLU A 60 -17.39 -18.49 -13.89
C GLU A 60 -17.55 -18.12 -12.40
N GLN A 61 -17.23 -16.87 -12.05
CA GLN A 61 -18.01 -16.09 -11.07
C GLN A 61 -18.14 -14.63 -11.52
N GLY A 62 -18.94 -14.43 -12.58
CA GLY A 62 -19.40 -13.11 -12.99
C GLY A 62 -20.60 -12.68 -12.15
N HIS A 63 -20.41 -11.64 -11.34
CA HIS A 63 -21.49 -11.02 -10.57
C HIS A 63 -22.52 -10.37 -11.52
N LYS A 64 -23.67 -11.02 -11.67
CA LYS A 64 -24.86 -10.48 -12.36
C LYS A 64 -25.81 -9.95 -11.28
N PRO A 65 -26.04 -8.64 -11.13
CA PRO A 65 -27.07 -8.16 -10.22
C PRO A 65 -28.45 -8.53 -10.79
N SER A 66 -29.12 -9.47 -10.12
CA SER A 66 -30.53 -9.78 -10.32
C SER A 66 -31.35 -8.87 -9.42
N SER A 67 -32.13 -7.97 -10.02
CA SER A 67 -33.13 -7.15 -9.32
C SER A 67 -34.40 -7.99 -9.14
N GLU A 68 -34.68 -8.25 -7.86
CA GLU A 68 -35.98 -8.28 -7.16
C GLU A 68 -37.17 -8.98 -7.82
N ASP A 69 -37.64 -10.06 -7.18
CA ASP A 69 -39.03 -10.14 -6.73
C ASP A 69 -39.14 -11.12 -5.53
N GLU A 70 -40.05 -10.79 -4.62
CA GLU A 70 -40.20 -11.19 -3.22
C GLU A 70 -40.56 -12.68 -3.00
N ASP A 71 -40.05 -13.31 -1.94
CA ASP A 71 -40.87 -14.07 -0.95
C ASP A 71 -40.01 -14.63 0.20
N GLU A 72 -40.64 -14.64 1.38
CA GLU A 72 -40.16 -15.03 2.71
C GLU A 72 -39.54 -16.45 2.78
N GLU A 73 -38.57 -16.65 3.68
CA GLU A 73 -38.50 -17.71 4.71
C GLU A 73 -37.08 -17.78 5.31
N GLU A 74 -37.02 -18.06 6.61
CA GLU A 74 -35.82 -18.20 7.45
C GLU A 74 -34.73 -19.09 6.83
N ASP A 75 -33.49 -18.60 6.80
CA ASP A 75 -32.33 -19.48 6.97
C ASP A 75 -31.25 -18.75 7.77
N GLU A 76 -30.76 -19.47 8.78
CA GLU A 76 -29.77 -19.07 9.76
C GLU A 76 -28.40 -19.02 9.06
N GLU A 77 -28.07 -17.92 8.40
CA GLU A 77 -26.71 -17.69 7.93
C GLU A 77 -25.79 -17.55 9.14
N GLU A 78 -25.15 -18.67 9.49
CA GLU A 78 -23.92 -18.75 10.27
C GLU A 78 -22.98 -17.63 9.80
N GLU A 79 -22.91 -16.53 10.55
CA GLU A 79 -21.79 -15.61 10.51
C GLU A 79 -20.55 -16.45 10.85
N GLU A 80 -19.88 -16.98 9.82
CA GLU A 80 -18.47 -17.36 9.91
C GLU A 80 -17.75 -16.11 10.38
N GLU A 81 -17.51 -16.02 11.69
CA GLU A 81 -16.70 -14.99 12.34
C GLU A 81 -15.27 -15.16 11.79
N GLU A 82 -15.03 -14.61 10.59
CA GLU A 82 -13.73 -14.55 9.96
C GLU A 82 -12.79 -13.95 11.00
N THR A 83 -11.80 -14.74 11.43
CA THR A 83 -10.92 -14.36 12.53
C THR A 83 -10.26 -13.02 12.21
N GLN A 84 -10.79 -11.91 12.75
CA GLN A 84 -10.31 -10.56 12.43
C GLN A 84 -8.81 -10.45 12.69
N ASP A 85 -8.07 -9.81 11.78
CA ASP A 85 -6.65 -9.54 11.98
C ASP A 85 -6.47 -8.69 13.25
N PRO A 86 -5.70 -9.17 14.25
CA PRO A 86 -5.41 -8.42 15.45
C PRO A 86 -4.84 -7.02 15.19
N LYS A 87 -4.13 -6.84 14.06
CA LYS A 87 -3.61 -5.53 13.63
C LYS A 87 -4.73 -4.54 13.41
N ASP A 88 -5.76 -4.90 12.65
CA ASP A 88 -6.84 -3.98 12.27
C ASP A 88 -7.66 -3.55 13.48
N VAL A 89 -7.91 -4.49 14.41
CA VAL A 89 -8.57 -4.21 15.69
C VAL A 89 -7.75 -3.21 16.50
N LEU A 90 -6.46 -3.48 16.68
CA LEU A 90 -5.57 -2.64 17.48
C LEU A 90 -5.35 -1.25 16.86
N GLU A 91 -5.22 -1.16 15.53
CA GLU A 91 -5.07 0.12 14.83
C GLU A 91 -6.34 0.97 14.94
N LYS A 92 -7.54 0.38 14.83
CA LYS A 92 -8.82 1.07 15.07
C LYS A 92 -8.95 1.59 16.50
N GLU A 93 -8.70 0.73 17.50
CA GLU A 93 -8.71 1.13 18.91
C GLU A 93 -7.71 2.27 19.19
N CYS A 94 -6.53 2.19 18.58
CA CYS A 94 -5.50 3.21 18.72
C CYS A 94 -5.86 4.51 17.98
N ALA A 95 -6.51 4.45 16.83
CA ALA A 95 -7.01 5.64 16.12
C ALA A 95 -8.11 6.38 16.91
N GLU A 96 -8.99 5.65 17.61
CA GLU A 96 -10.04 6.22 18.47
C GLU A 96 -9.55 6.64 19.86
N SER A 97 -8.29 6.31 20.19
CA SER A 97 -7.70 6.66 21.47
C SER A 97 -7.55 8.17 21.65
N LYS A 98 -7.54 8.62 22.91
CA LYS A 98 -7.34 10.04 23.27
C LYS A 98 -6.00 10.60 22.77
N SER A 99 -4.98 9.74 22.61
CA SER A 99 -3.67 10.16 22.07
C SER A 99 -3.72 10.53 20.60
N CYS A 100 -4.62 9.92 19.82
CA CYS A 100 -4.74 10.15 18.38
C CYS A 100 -5.94 11.01 17.98
N ALA A 101 -6.68 11.54 18.96
CA ALA A 101 -7.87 12.36 18.73
C ALA A 101 -7.62 13.62 17.87
N GLY A 102 -6.45 14.27 18.02
CA GLY A 102 -6.09 15.44 17.23
C GLY A 102 -5.89 15.12 15.74
N PRO A 103 -4.94 14.21 15.39
CA PRO A 103 -4.77 13.74 14.02
C PRO A 103 -6.06 13.17 13.41
N LYS A 104 -6.86 12.45 14.19
CA LYS A 104 -8.16 11.92 13.74
C LYS A 104 -9.12 13.04 13.35
N HIS A 105 -9.27 14.07 14.20
CA HIS A 105 -10.13 15.21 13.89
C HIS A 105 -9.72 15.90 12.59
N HIS A 106 -8.42 16.13 12.37
CA HIS A 106 -7.94 16.76 11.12
C HIS A 106 -8.21 15.90 9.89
N TYR A 107 -8.02 14.59 9.99
CA TYR A 107 -8.36 13.66 8.92
C TYR A 107 -9.86 13.67 8.61
N ASP A 108 -10.71 13.55 9.63
CA ASP A 108 -12.17 13.54 9.46
C ASP A 108 -12.66 14.87 8.84
N GLU A 109 -12.11 16.02 9.26
CA GLU A 109 -12.39 17.33 8.66
C GLU A 109 -11.96 17.42 7.19
N CYS A 110 -10.79 16.87 6.85
CA CYS A 110 -10.34 16.80 5.45
C CYS A 110 -11.30 15.94 4.61
N VAL A 111 -11.70 14.78 5.11
CA VAL A 111 -12.62 13.86 4.41
C VAL A 111 -13.97 14.54 4.15
N GLU A 112 -14.53 15.25 5.13
CA GLU A 112 -15.76 16.03 4.94
C GLU A 112 -15.60 17.09 3.83
N ARG A 113 -14.46 17.78 3.79
CA ARG A 113 -14.18 18.81 2.79
C ARG A 113 -14.01 18.23 1.39
N VAL A 114 -13.25 17.15 1.25
CA VAL A 114 -13.03 16.43 -0.02
C VAL A 114 -14.33 15.84 -0.55
N THR A 115 -15.11 15.18 0.30
CA THR A 115 -16.42 14.63 -0.06
C THR A 115 -17.35 15.73 -0.54
N GLY A 116 -17.41 16.85 0.18
CA GLY A 116 -18.21 18.01 -0.21
C GLY A 116 -17.77 18.67 -1.53
N GLN A 117 -16.50 18.56 -1.93
CA GLN A 117 -16.05 19.01 -3.26
C GLN A 117 -16.48 18.02 -4.36
N ILE A 118 -16.35 16.71 -4.12
CA ILE A 118 -16.78 15.67 -5.07
C ILE A 118 -18.28 15.78 -5.35
N GLU A 119 -19.10 16.00 -4.33
CA GLU A 119 -20.55 16.15 -4.48
C GLU A 119 -20.95 17.42 -5.26
N LYS A 120 -20.17 18.51 -5.16
CA LYS A 120 -20.49 19.80 -5.81
C LYS A 120 -19.95 19.91 -7.22
N ASP A 121 -18.68 19.53 -7.41
CA ASP A 121 -17.91 19.79 -8.63
C ASP A 121 -17.64 18.50 -9.42
N GLY A 122 -18.03 17.34 -8.90
CA GLY A 122 -17.76 16.02 -9.48
C GLY A 122 -16.31 15.55 -9.29
N LYS A 123 -15.46 16.35 -8.64
CA LYS A 123 -14.04 16.05 -8.36
C LYS A 123 -13.55 16.86 -7.16
N ALA A 124 -12.58 16.32 -6.44
CA ALA A 124 -11.84 17.06 -5.41
C ALA A 124 -10.59 17.73 -6.00
N HIS A 125 -10.21 18.86 -5.44
CA HIS A 125 -8.98 19.58 -5.77
C HIS A 125 -7.85 19.38 -4.74
N GLU A 126 -8.15 18.71 -3.64
CA GLU A 126 -7.21 18.35 -2.57
C GLU A 126 -7.37 16.87 -2.22
N ASP A 127 -6.39 16.31 -1.53
CA ASP A 127 -6.41 14.96 -0.96
C ASP A 127 -6.09 15.01 0.55
N CYS A 128 -6.40 13.93 1.27
CA CYS A 128 -6.22 13.83 2.72
C CYS A 128 -5.02 12.94 3.11
N VAL A 129 -4.04 12.80 2.23
CA VAL A 129 -2.94 11.85 2.44
C VAL A 129 -2.04 12.31 3.59
N GLU A 130 -1.80 13.60 3.75
CA GLU A 130 -1.00 14.15 4.84
C GLU A 130 -1.66 13.88 6.21
N GLU A 131 -2.94 14.21 6.36
CA GLU A 131 -3.70 13.99 7.59
C GLU A 131 -3.85 12.50 7.88
N PHE A 132 -4.02 11.68 6.84
CA PHE A 132 -4.00 10.22 6.97
C PHE A 132 -2.66 9.73 7.51
N PHE A 133 -1.52 10.22 7.01
CA PHE A 133 -0.21 9.83 7.52
C PHE A 133 -0.01 10.25 8.98
N HIS A 134 -0.53 11.39 9.41
CA HIS A 134 -0.51 11.78 10.82
C HIS A 134 -1.33 10.85 11.71
N LEU A 135 -2.54 10.48 11.27
CA LEU A 135 -3.39 9.53 11.99
C LEU A 135 -2.76 8.13 12.03
N ALA A 136 -2.31 7.62 10.87
CA ALA A 136 -1.68 6.31 10.74
C ALA A 136 -0.38 6.24 11.56
N HIS A 137 0.44 7.29 11.54
CA HIS A 137 1.65 7.34 12.37
C HIS A 137 1.33 7.24 13.86
N CYS A 138 0.29 7.94 14.33
CA CYS A 138 -0.14 7.85 15.72
C CYS A 138 -0.71 6.46 16.07
N ALA A 139 -1.62 5.94 15.24
CA ALA A 139 -2.27 4.66 15.46
C ALA A 139 -1.25 3.49 15.46
N THR A 140 -0.33 3.47 14.49
CA THR A 140 0.69 2.43 14.37
C THR A 140 1.70 2.46 15.52
N GLN A 141 2.12 3.65 16.00
CA GLN A 141 2.97 3.74 17.19
C GLN A 141 2.30 3.18 18.45
N CYS A 142 0.98 3.34 18.56
CA CYS A 142 0.18 2.76 19.65
C CYS A 142 -0.05 1.25 19.48
N ALA A 143 -0.30 0.78 18.25
CA ALA A 143 -0.67 -0.61 17.96
C ALA A 143 0.55 -1.54 17.91
N ALA A 144 1.68 -1.10 17.35
CA ALA A 144 2.88 -1.92 17.14
C ALA A 144 3.32 -2.72 18.39
N PRO A 145 3.53 -2.12 19.58
CA PRO A 145 3.97 -2.90 20.75
C PRO A 145 2.92 -3.92 21.24
N LYS A 146 1.63 -3.68 20.97
CA LYS A 146 0.54 -4.59 21.35
C LYS A 146 0.41 -5.73 20.36
N LEU A 147 0.54 -5.43 19.06
CA LEU A 147 0.43 -6.39 17.98
C LEU A 147 1.51 -7.47 18.10
N PHE A 148 2.78 -7.07 18.22
CA PHE A 148 3.89 -8.02 18.35
C PHE A 148 3.86 -8.85 19.64
N ALA A 149 3.07 -8.45 20.64
CA ALA A 149 2.86 -9.26 21.84
C ALA A 149 1.81 -10.38 21.64
N GLN A 150 0.94 -10.24 20.64
CA GLN A 150 -0.12 -11.21 20.33
C GLN A 150 0.30 -12.22 19.26
N LEU A 151 1.18 -11.82 18.33
CA LEU A 151 1.74 -12.69 17.31
C LEU A 151 2.75 -13.68 17.93
N LYS A 152 2.67 -14.96 17.55
CA LYS A 152 3.57 -16.05 17.99
C LYS A 152 4.48 -16.52 16.87
#